data_AF-A0A3D0NF20-F1
#
_entry.id   AF-A0A3D0NF20-F1
#
_cell.length_a   1.000
_cell.length_b   1.000
_cell.length_c   1.000
_cell.angle_alpha   90.00
_cell.angle_beta   90.00
_cell.angle_gamma   90.00
#
_symmetry.space_group_name_H-M   'P 1'
#
loop_
_entity.id
_entity.type
_entity.pdbx_description
1 polymer ?
#
loop_
_entity_poly.entity_id
_entity_poly.type
_entity_poly.pdbx_seq_one_letter_code
_entity_poly.pdbx_strand_id
1 'polypeptide(L)'
;MWTLEQPKAFLTTDNLQCSVDLSSPQAGIREVTAHQHRCSEATFSLLKMGLESEVLIESYQRGKDLITSYASNDLRPASPQIYRRSQEYSQAIGLETIVSLQTDLLDSRCPIHSVTEISHYQSAMMRNSENHWQTAEPLETPQALLVEFVDDLYYLEIAHPTDVTSSSYSQTPGKIQWQHTLLDLQLEKGVIRRARLQSWWIKAEEEGARSVADTLIENFINSPPPLTT
;
A
#
# COMPACT_ATOMS: atom_id res chain seq x y z
N MET A 1 2.08 -1.52 17.82
CA MET A 1 3.09 -0.45 17.81
C MET A 1 4.25 -0.86 16.91
N TRP A 2 4.92 0.11 16.29
CA TRP A 2 6.15 -0.13 15.54
C TRP A 2 7.36 -0.27 16.46
N THR A 3 8.28 -1.17 16.11
CA THR A 3 9.60 -1.33 16.74
C THR A 3 10.65 -1.26 15.65
N LEU A 4 11.72 -0.50 15.88
CA LEU A 4 12.81 -0.31 14.92
C LEU A 4 14.00 -1.19 15.30
N GLU A 5 14.38 -2.09 14.40
CA GLU A 5 15.54 -2.96 14.52
C GLU A 5 16.27 -2.97 13.18
N GLN A 6 17.04 -1.90 12.93
CA GLN A 6 17.63 -1.63 11.61
C GLN A 6 18.42 -2.85 11.08
N PRO A 7 18.24 -3.21 9.80
CA PRO A 7 17.54 -2.46 8.75
C PRO A 7 16.02 -2.71 8.68
N LYS A 8 15.41 -3.39 9.64
CA LYS A 8 13.98 -3.72 9.65
C LYS A 8 13.17 -2.84 10.60
N ALA A 9 11.87 -2.79 10.35
CA ALA A 9 10.88 -2.35 11.31
C ALA A 9 9.78 -3.41 11.43
N PHE A 10 9.27 -3.58 12.65
CA PHE A 10 8.25 -4.57 12.98
C PHE A 10 7.01 -3.85 13.52
N LEU A 11 5.84 -4.21 13.02
CA LEU A 11 4.57 -3.82 13.62
C LEU A 11 4.03 -4.99 14.41
N THR A 12 3.61 -4.73 15.65
CA THR A 12 2.87 -5.71 16.46
C THR A 12 1.65 -5.04 17.07
N THR A 13 0.46 -5.43 16.65
CA THR A 13 -0.83 -5.12 17.27
C THR A 13 -1.54 -6.43 17.64
N ASP A 14 -2.73 -6.33 18.23
CA ASP A 14 -3.51 -7.51 18.64
C ASP A 14 -3.87 -8.40 17.44
N ASN A 15 -4.17 -7.79 16.30
CA ASN A 15 -4.66 -8.49 15.10
C ASN A 15 -3.73 -8.40 13.89
N LEU A 16 -2.61 -7.67 13.96
CA LEU A 16 -1.62 -7.61 12.86
C LEU A 16 -0.20 -7.61 13.39
N GLN A 17 0.59 -8.51 12.81
CA GLN A 17 2.04 -8.53 12.93
C GLN A 17 2.63 -8.50 11.53
N CYS A 18 3.63 -7.67 11.29
CA CYS A 18 4.34 -7.67 10.01
C CYS A 18 5.72 -7.02 10.16
N SER A 19 6.57 -7.19 9.16
CA SER A 19 7.85 -6.52 9.04
C SER A 19 7.98 -5.79 7.71
N VAL A 20 8.81 -4.74 7.70
CA VAL A 20 9.26 -4.05 6.49
C VAL A 20 10.78 -3.92 6.52
N ASP A 21 11.41 -4.17 5.39
CA ASP A 21 12.83 -3.85 5.20
C ASP A 21 12.95 -2.37 4.83
N LEU A 22 13.55 -1.58 5.72
CA LEU A 22 13.68 -0.14 5.52
C LEU A 22 14.61 0.17 4.36
N SER A 23 15.60 -0.67 4.06
CA SER A 23 16.54 -0.48 2.95
C SER A 23 16.01 -0.95 1.59
N SER A 24 14.90 -1.70 1.60
CA SER A 24 14.31 -2.29 0.41
C SER A 24 12.78 -2.17 0.43
N PRO A 25 12.21 -0.98 0.16
CA PRO A 25 10.76 -0.79 0.08
C PRO A 25 10.07 -1.66 -0.97
N GLN A 26 10.81 -2.06 -2.01
CA GLN A 26 10.42 -3.02 -3.02
C GLN A 26 10.28 -4.45 -2.49
N ALA A 27 10.78 -4.76 -1.30
CA ALA A 27 10.46 -6.02 -0.63
C ALA A 27 9.01 -6.04 -0.12
N GLY A 28 8.33 -4.90 -0.02
CA GLY A 28 6.95 -4.79 0.47
C GLY A 28 6.82 -5.10 1.96
N ILE A 29 5.59 -5.38 2.38
CA ILE A 29 5.25 -5.80 3.73
C ILE A 29 5.39 -7.33 3.80
N ARG A 30 6.17 -7.80 4.77
CA ARG A 30 6.59 -9.20 4.93
C ARG A 30 6.16 -9.75 6.29
N GLU A 31 6.30 -11.08 6.42
CA GLU A 31 6.05 -11.82 7.67
C GLU A 31 4.67 -11.50 8.26
N VAL A 32 3.68 -11.29 7.39
CA VAL A 32 2.34 -10.83 7.78
C VAL A 32 1.62 -11.96 8.51
N THR A 33 1.14 -11.65 9.71
CA THR A 33 0.17 -12.44 10.45
C THR A 33 -1.01 -11.53 10.77
N ALA A 34 -2.16 -11.81 10.17
CA ALA A 34 -3.39 -11.04 10.36
C ALA A 34 -4.46 -11.95 10.97
N HIS A 35 -5.13 -11.49 12.03
CA HIS A 35 -6.17 -12.26 12.73
C HIS A 35 -5.73 -13.69 13.05
N GLN A 36 -4.50 -13.84 13.57
CA GLN A 36 -3.84 -15.11 13.91
C GLN A 36 -3.52 -16.04 12.71
N HIS A 37 -3.74 -15.59 11.47
CA HIS A 37 -3.40 -16.34 10.26
C HIS A 37 -2.13 -15.79 9.63
N ARG A 38 -1.17 -16.67 9.36
CA ARG A 38 0.07 -16.31 8.66
C ARG A 38 -0.18 -16.22 7.17
N CYS A 39 0.13 -15.09 6.56
CA CYS A 39 -0.03 -14.83 5.13
C CYS A 39 1.31 -15.08 4.40
N SER A 40 1.71 -16.35 4.23
CA SER A 40 3.02 -16.69 3.62
C SER A 40 3.07 -16.58 2.10
N GLU A 41 1.93 -16.75 1.43
CA GLU A 41 1.83 -16.85 -0.04
C GLU A 41 1.53 -15.51 -0.73
N ALA A 42 1.83 -14.40 -0.06
CA ALA A 42 1.52 -13.06 -0.54
C ALA A 42 2.70 -12.10 -0.33
N THR A 43 2.81 -11.15 -1.25
CA THR A 43 3.65 -9.98 -1.08
C THR A 43 2.77 -8.74 -1.20
N PHE A 44 2.65 -8.00 -0.10
CA PHE A 44 1.72 -6.88 0.01
C PHE A 44 2.44 -5.55 -0.17
N SER A 45 1.87 -4.70 -1.03
CA SER A 45 2.21 -3.28 -1.21
C SER A 45 3.72 -3.01 -1.32
N LEU A 46 4.37 -3.73 -2.23
CA LEU A 46 5.74 -3.44 -2.66
C LEU A 46 5.78 -2.03 -3.25
N LEU A 47 6.78 -1.24 -2.90
CA LEU A 47 6.97 0.10 -3.47
C LEU A 47 8.19 0.11 -4.37
N LYS A 48 7.97 0.07 -5.68
CA LYS A 48 9.01 0.24 -6.68
C LYS A 48 9.23 1.73 -6.91
N MET A 49 10.32 2.25 -6.40
CA MET A 49 10.67 3.67 -6.53
C MET A 49 11.69 3.94 -7.64
N GLY A 50 12.14 2.91 -8.37
CA GLY A 50 13.08 3.04 -9.49
C GLY A 50 14.52 2.64 -9.15
N LEU A 51 14.78 2.17 -7.92
CA LEU A 51 16.08 1.67 -7.47
C LEU A 51 15.94 0.24 -6.91
N GLU A 52 17.01 -0.55 -7.01
CA GLU A 52 17.11 -1.92 -6.47
C GLU A 52 17.45 -1.95 -4.97
N SER A 53 17.90 -0.83 -4.41
CA SER A 53 18.11 -0.63 -2.97
C SER A 53 18.10 0.86 -2.69
N GLU A 54 17.63 1.24 -1.51
CA GLU A 54 17.50 2.64 -1.12
C GLU A 54 18.57 3.02 -0.09
N VAL A 55 19.08 4.25 -0.21
CA VAL A 55 19.97 4.83 0.80
C VAL A 55 19.11 5.47 1.88
N LEU A 56 18.98 4.75 3.00
CA LEU A 56 18.24 5.21 4.17
C LEU A 56 18.96 6.40 4.83
N ILE A 57 18.28 7.55 4.91
CA ILE A 57 18.77 8.74 5.62
C ILE A 57 18.38 8.67 7.09
N GLU A 58 17.10 8.41 7.34
CA GLU A 58 16.55 8.33 8.69
C GLU A 58 15.34 7.39 8.73
N SER A 59 15.14 6.78 9.89
CA SER A 59 13.91 6.09 10.22
C SER A 59 13.58 6.34 11.69
N TYR A 60 12.33 6.67 11.96
CA TYR A 60 11.87 6.91 13.33
C TYR A 60 10.38 6.63 13.44
N GLN A 61 9.93 6.46 14.68
CA GLN A 61 8.52 6.34 15.00
C GLN A 61 7.98 7.68 15.52
N ARG A 62 6.80 8.06 15.06
CA ARG A 62 6.04 9.21 15.60
C ARG A 62 4.61 8.78 15.88
N GLY A 63 4.31 8.50 17.14
CA GLY A 63 3.00 7.96 17.53
C GLY A 63 2.73 6.59 16.90
N LYS A 64 1.70 6.50 16.05
CA LYS A 64 1.35 5.28 15.29
C LYS A 64 2.09 5.17 13.95
N ASP A 65 2.88 6.18 13.59
CA ASP A 65 3.52 6.27 12.28
C ASP A 65 4.95 5.76 12.36
N LEU A 66 5.30 4.87 11.44
CA LEU A 66 6.68 4.63 11.04
C LEU A 66 7.01 5.60 9.90
N ILE A 67 8.06 6.40 10.06
CA ILE A 67 8.50 7.38 9.07
C ILE A 67 9.89 6.98 8.60
N THR A 68 10.08 6.91 7.28
CA THR A 68 11.35 6.53 6.65
C THR A 68 11.68 7.50 5.53
N SER A 69 12.85 8.12 5.57
CA SER A 69 13.32 9.09 4.57
C SER A 69 14.51 8.53 3.80
N TYR A 70 14.51 8.70 2.47
CA TYR A 70 15.55 8.18 1.59
C TYR A 70 16.25 9.28 0.81
N ALA A 71 17.51 9.05 0.48
CA ALA A 71 18.31 9.99 -0.29
C ALA A 71 17.78 10.11 -1.73
N SER A 72 17.96 11.28 -2.34
CA SER A 72 17.97 11.40 -3.79
C SER A 72 19.31 10.92 -4.36
N ASN A 73 19.32 10.57 -5.65
CA ASN A 73 20.54 10.31 -6.39
C ASN A 73 20.37 10.64 -7.88
N ASP A 74 21.40 10.38 -8.69
CA ASP A 74 21.38 10.69 -10.12
C ASP A 74 20.34 9.88 -10.92
N LEU A 75 20.00 8.67 -10.48
CA LEU A 75 18.98 7.81 -11.12
C LEU A 75 17.55 8.20 -10.71
N ARG A 76 17.39 8.75 -9.51
CA ARG A 76 16.12 9.16 -8.92
C ARG A 76 16.32 10.51 -8.21
N PRO A 77 16.24 11.65 -8.94
CA PRO A 77 16.55 12.98 -8.41
C PRO A 77 15.40 13.58 -7.58
N ALA A 78 14.77 12.75 -6.76
CA ALA A 78 13.76 13.13 -5.77
C ALA A 78 14.11 12.44 -4.44
N SER A 79 13.65 12.97 -3.32
CA SER A 79 13.81 12.39 -1.99
C SER A 79 12.45 11.84 -1.53
N PRO A 80 12.27 10.52 -1.44
CA PRO A 80 11.08 9.88 -0.94
C PRO A 80 11.06 9.89 0.58
N GLN A 81 9.87 10.06 1.10
CA GLN A 81 9.56 9.83 2.51
C GLN A 81 8.30 8.99 2.60
N ILE A 82 8.40 7.85 3.28
CA ILE A 82 7.31 6.89 3.43
C ILE A 82 6.82 6.94 4.88
N TYR A 83 5.53 7.17 5.03
CA TYR A 83 4.80 7.06 6.29
C TYR A 83 3.98 5.78 6.24
N ARG A 84 4.08 4.95 7.29
CA ARG A 84 3.24 3.78 7.48
C ARG A 84 2.52 3.87 8.81
N ARG A 85 1.19 3.99 8.76
CA ARG A 85 0.33 4.15 9.93
C ARG A 85 -0.54 2.91 10.11
N SER A 86 -0.52 2.31 11.29
CA SER A 86 -1.47 1.25 11.65
C SER A 86 -2.87 1.82 11.87
N GLN A 87 -3.87 1.20 11.24
CA GLN A 87 -5.27 1.59 11.28
C GLN A 87 -6.15 0.39 11.70
N GLU A 88 -7.22 0.65 12.42
CA GLU A 88 -8.18 -0.36 12.89
C GLU A 88 -9.60 0.13 12.66
N TYR A 89 -10.46 -0.74 12.15
CA TYR A 89 -11.87 -0.44 11.91
C TYR A 89 -12.71 -1.72 11.93
N SER A 90 -13.63 -1.86 12.91
CA SER A 90 -14.49 -3.03 13.02
C SER A 90 -13.66 -4.34 12.99
N GLN A 91 -13.95 -5.26 12.07
CA GLN A 91 -13.23 -6.51 11.84
C GLN A 91 -11.99 -6.38 10.92
N ALA A 92 -11.56 -5.14 10.63
CA ALA A 92 -10.43 -4.85 9.76
C ALA A 92 -9.26 -4.23 10.53
N ILE A 93 -8.06 -4.70 10.20
CA ILE A 93 -6.78 -4.16 10.64
C ILE A 93 -5.98 -3.82 9.40
N GLY A 94 -5.27 -2.71 9.38
CA GLY A 94 -4.64 -2.25 8.15
C GLY A 94 -3.48 -1.29 8.35
N LEU A 95 -2.90 -0.93 7.21
CA LEU A 95 -1.82 0.02 7.07
C LEU A 95 -2.23 1.08 6.06
N GLU A 96 -2.18 2.34 6.47
CA GLU A 96 -2.14 3.45 5.53
C GLU A 96 -0.68 3.76 5.22
N THR A 97 -0.36 3.73 3.93
CA THR A 97 0.96 4.10 3.39
C THR A 97 0.83 5.42 2.66
N ILE A 98 1.58 6.43 3.11
CA ILE A 98 1.69 7.73 2.45
C ILE A 98 3.09 7.86 1.91
N VAL A 99 3.21 8.01 0.60
CA VAL A 99 4.49 8.22 -0.07
C VAL A 99 4.58 9.69 -0.44
N SER A 100 5.60 10.38 0.05
CA SER A 100 5.89 11.77 -0.27
C SER A 100 7.14 11.86 -1.13
N LEU A 101 7.12 12.68 -2.17
CA LEU A 101 8.27 13.00 -3.01
C LEU A 101 8.53 14.50 -3.00
N GLN A 102 9.81 14.86 -2.91
CA GLN A 102 10.28 16.23 -3.07
C GLN A 102 11.55 16.24 -3.94
N THR A 103 11.72 17.25 -4.78
CA THR A 103 12.95 17.43 -5.57
C THR A 103 13.54 18.82 -5.36
N ASP A 104 14.86 18.91 -5.43
CA ASP A 104 15.59 20.18 -5.47
C ASP A 104 15.86 20.66 -6.90
N LEU A 105 15.59 19.80 -7.90
CA LEU A 105 15.68 20.15 -9.30
C LEU A 105 14.46 20.98 -9.72
N LEU A 106 14.64 21.80 -10.75
CA LEU A 106 13.54 22.59 -11.33
C LEU A 106 12.44 21.70 -11.87
N ASP A 107 12.82 20.55 -12.42
CA ASP A 107 11.91 19.66 -13.12
C ASP A 107 12.41 18.22 -12.99
N SER A 108 11.60 17.32 -12.41
CA SER A 108 11.89 15.88 -12.41
C SER A 108 10.61 15.06 -12.45
N ARG A 109 10.70 13.82 -12.92
CA ARG A 109 9.58 12.86 -12.95
C ARG A 109 10.06 11.54 -12.37
N CYS A 110 9.49 11.12 -11.25
CA CYS A 110 9.89 9.92 -10.53
C CYS A 110 8.64 9.12 -10.14
N PRO A 111 8.03 8.36 -11.08
CA PRO A 111 6.85 7.56 -10.76
C PRO A 111 7.19 6.51 -9.71
N ILE A 112 6.22 6.21 -8.85
CA ILE A 112 6.30 5.15 -7.85
C ILE A 112 5.24 4.12 -8.18
N HIS A 113 5.59 2.85 -8.16
CA HIS A 113 4.61 1.79 -8.37
C HIS A 113 4.36 1.03 -7.08
N SER A 114 3.10 0.96 -6.66
CA SER A 114 2.63 -0.04 -5.70
C SER A 114 2.40 -1.33 -6.45
N VAL A 115 2.90 -2.46 -5.95
CA VAL A 115 2.58 -3.79 -6.49
C VAL A 115 2.09 -4.65 -5.34
N THR A 116 1.08 -5.47 -5.58
CA THR A 116 0.70 -6.56 -4.68
C THR A 116 0.53 -7.84 -5.48
N GLU A 117 0.93 -8.94 -4.86
CA GLU A 117 0.86 -10.27 -5.43
C GLU A 117 0.31 -11.24 -4.38
N ILE A 118 -0.69 -12.04 -4.76
CA ILE A 118 -1.28 -13.06 -3.90
C ILE A 118 -1.36 -14.36 -4.69
N SER A 119 -0.77 -15.42 -4.14
CA SER A 119 -0.86 -16.78 -4.66
C SER A 119 -1.87 -17.59 -3.86
N HIS A 120 -2.41 -18.64 -4.47
CA HIS A 120 -3.38 -19.58 -3.88
C HIS A 120 -4.65 -18.91 -3.32
N TYR A 121 -5.08 -17.81 -3.94
CA TYR A 121 -6.31 -17.11 -3.58
C TYR A 121 -7.57 -17.94 -3.93
N GLN A 122 -8.65 -17.70 -3.19
CA GLN A 122 -9.95 -18.38 -3.36
C GLN A 122 -10.87 -17.58 -4.27
N SER A 123 -10.98 -16.28 -4.02
CA SER A 123 -11.81 -15.36 -4.79
C SER A 123 -11.15 -13.99 -4.90
N ALA A 124 -11.43 -13.27 -5.97
CA ALA A 124 -10.93 -11.91 -6.18
C ALA A 124 -12.03 -11.06 -6.82
N MET A 125 -12.34 -9.96 -6.17
CA MET A 125 -13.30 -8.98 -6.62
C MET A 125 -12.60 -7.63 -6.81
N MET A 126 -13.11 -6.84 -7.75
CA MET A 126 -12.70 -5.47 -7.89
C MET A 126 -13.88 -4.52 -7.83
N ARG A 127 -13.63 -3.32 -7.34
CA ARG A 127 -14.58 -2.22 -7.37
C ARG A 127 -14.34 -1.39 -8.63
N ASN A 128 -15.34 -1.36 -9.51
CA ASN A 128 -15.30 -0.60 -10.76
C ASN A 128 -15.58 0.90 -10.53
N SER A 129 -15.56 1.69 -11.59
CA SER A 129 -15.81 3.14 -11.55
C SER A 129 -17.25 3.51 -11.16
N GLU A 130 -18.19 2.58 -11.25
CA GLU A 130 -19.59 2.73 -10.83
C GLU A 130 -19.81 2.33 -9.36
N ASN A 131 -18.73 2.07 -8.61
CA ASN A 131 -18.74 1.65 -7.22
C ASN A 131 -19.36 0.26 -6.98
N HIS A 132 -19.45 -0.59 -8.00
CA HIS A 132 -19.95 -1.95 -7.89
C HIS A 132 -18.82 -2.98 -7.77
N TRP A 133 -19.03 -3.99 -6.94
CA TRP A 133 -18.15 -5.15 -6.84
C TRP A 133 -18.46 -6.15 -7.94
N GLN A 134 -17.44 -6.55 -8.69
CA GLN A 134 -17.52 -7.59 -9.70
C GLN A 134 -16.29 -8.50 -9.63
N THR A 135 -16.37 -9.68 -10.24
CA THR A 135 -15.23 -10.59 -10.36
C THR A 135 -14.06 -9.86 -11.05
N ALA A 136 -12.85 -10.02 -10.51
CA ALA A 136 -11.69 -9.34 -11.06
C ALA A 136 -11.29 -9.95 -12.42
N GLU A 137 -11.42 -9.17 -13.51
CA GLU A 137 -10.99 -9.53 -14.87
C GLU A 137 -9.74 -8.74 -15.34
N PRO A 138 -8.87 -9.35 -16.17
CA PRO A 138 -7.79 -8.64 -16.86
C PRO A 138 -8.32 -7.45 -17.68
N LEU A 139 -7.56 -6.35 -17.70
CA LEU A 139 -7.79 -5.10 -18.48
C LEU A 139 -8.66 -4.03 -17.81
N GLU A 140 -9.29 -4.31 -16.67
CA GLU A 140 -9.97 -3.26 -15.90
C GLU A 140 -8.99 -2.50 -15.00
N THR A 141 -9.33 -1.23 -14.69
CA THR A 141 -8.56 -0.39 -13.76
C THR A 141 -9.30 -0.33 -12.42
N PRO A 142 -8.95 -1.20 -11.46
CA PRO A 142 -9.66 -1.25 -10.19
C PRO A 142 -9.36 -0.02 -9.35
N GLN A 143 -10.40 0.56 -8.73
CA GLN A 143 -10.22 1.53 -7.64
C GLN A 143 -9.78 0.84 -6.35
N ALA A 144 -10.29 -0.38 -6.14
CA ALA A 144 -9.93 -1.25 -5.05
C ALA A 144 -10.00 -2.71 -5.49
N LEU A 145 -9.16 -3.56 -4.89
CA LEU A 145 -9.27 -5.02 -5.01
C LEU A 145 -9.53 -5.62 -3.64
N LEU A 146 -10.48 -6.55 -3.60
CA LEU A 146 -10.81 -7.37 -2.43
C LEU A 146 -10.53 -8.83 -2.78
N VAL A 147 -9.59 -9.45 -2.08
CA VAL A 147 -9.08 -10.79 -2.39
C VAL A 147 -9.25 -11.67 -1.19
N GLU A 148 -9.99 -12.76 -1.34
CA GLU A 148 -10.02 -13.83 -0.37
C GLU A 148 -8.86 -14.78 -0.62
N PHE A 149 -8.02 -14.97 0.38
CA PHE A 149 -6.85 -15.84 0.26
C PHE A 149 -6.79 -16.94 1.33
N VAL A 150 -7.63 -16.83 2.35
CA VAL A 150 -7.91 -17.86 3.37
C VAL A 150 -9.38 -17.67 3.79
N ASP A 151 -10.05 -18.75 4.20
CA ASP A 151 -11.47 -18.73 4.62
C ASP A 151 -11.80 -17.53 5.54
N ASP A 152 -12.76 -16.71 5.09
CA ASP A 152 -13.25 -15.49 5.75
C ASP A 152 -12.16 -14.42 6.01
N LEU A 153 -10.98 -14.52 5.39
CA LEU A 153 -9.90 -13.55 5.51
C LEU A 153 -9.60 -12.93 4.15
N TYR A 154 -9.95 -11.65 4.05
CA TYR A 154 -9.82 -10.88 2.84
C TYR A 154 -8.69 -9.86 2.96
N TYR A 155 -7.97 -9.65 1.87
CA TYR A 155 -7.07 -8.53 1.68
C TYR A 155 -7.74 -7.47 0.80
N LEU A 156 -7.84 -6.25 1.29
CA LEU A 156 -8.34 -5.11 0.55
C LEU A 156 -7.18 -4.12 0.32
N GLU A 157 -6.94 -3.76 -0.93
CA GLU A 157 -6.04 -2.65 -1.28
C GLU A 157 -6.82 -1.53 -1.96
N ILE A 158 -6.57 -0.30 -1.50
CA ILE A 158 -7.24 0.91 -1.98
C ILE A 158 -6.16 1.94 -2.30
N ALA A 159 -6.05 2.35 -3.56
CA ALA A 159 -5.23 3.48 -3.95
C ALA A 159 -6.11 4.72 -4.07
N HIS A 160 -5.66 5.86 -3.52
CA HIS A 160 -6.50 7.05 -3.52
C HIS A 160 -6.72 7.54 -4.97
N PRO A 161 -7.96 7.75 -5.43
CA PRO A 161 -8.24 8.01 -6.86
C PRO A 161 -7.52 9.22 -7.45
N THR A 162 -7.23 10.24 -6.64
CA THR A 162 -6.51 11.45 -7.10
C THR A 162 -5.01 11.22 -7.29
N ASP A 163 -4.48 10.13 -6.75
CA ASP A 163 -3.04 9.86 -6.68
C ASP A 163 -2.59 8.79 -7.68
N VAL A 164 -3.56 8.08 -8.28
CA VAL A 164 -3.37 7.01 -9.26
C VAL A 164 -3.39 7.59 -10.68
N THR A 165 -2.33 7.38 -11.43
CA THR A 165 -2.25 7.71 -12.85
C THR A 165 -2.70 6.55 -13.74
N SER A 166 -2.37 5.32 -13.34
CA SER A 166 -2.79 4.10 -14.02
C SER A 166 -2.78 2.91 -13.07
N SER A 167 -3.57 1.90 -13.39
CA SER A 167 -3.55 0.61 -12.70
C SER A 167 -3.40 -0.50 -13.74
N SER A 168 -2.75 -1.60 -13.37
CA SER A 168 -2.77 -2.84 -14.15
C SER A 168 -3.11 -4.01 -13.25
N TYR A 169 -3.81 -4.98 -13.82
CA TYR A 169 -4.21 -6.22 -13.15
C TYR A 169 -3.87 -7.38 -14.06
N SER A 170 -3.27 -8.43 -13.50
CA SER A 170 -2.98 -9.68 -14.19
C SER A 170 -3.33 -10.87 -13.32
N GLN A 171 -3.77 -11.93 -13.98
CA GLN A 171 -4.19 -13.16 -13.34
C GLN A 171 -3.61 -14.33 -14.12
N THR A 172 -2.98 -15.24 -13.39
CA THR A 172 -2.48 -16.53 -13.86
C THR A 172 -3.08 -17.63 -12.99
N PRO A 173 -3.07 -18.91 -13.40
CA PRO A 173 -3.62 -19.99 -12.58
C PRO A 173 -3.03 -19.97 -11.16
N GLY A 174 -3.87 -19.71 -10.16
CA GLY A 174 -3.49 -19.67 -8.75
C GLY A 174 -2.71 -18.44 -8.30
N LYS A 175 -2.59 -17.38 -9.11
CA LYS A 175 -1.90 -16.16 -8.73
C LYS A 175 -2.50 -14.92 -9.38
N ILE A 176 -2.75 -13.90 -8.57
CA ILE A 176 -3.10 -12.55 -9.03
C ILE A 176 -2.01 -11.57 -8.68
N GLN A 177 -1.88 -10.55 -9.52
CA GLN A 177 -1.00 -9.42 -9.28
C GLN A 177 -1.70 -8.15 -9.77
N TRP A 178 -1.54 -7.07 -9.02
CA TRP A 178 -1.93 -5.75 -9.51
C TRP A 178 -0.88 -4.72 -9.17
N GLN A 179 -0.90 -3.64 -9.93
CA GLN A 179 0.01 -2.53 -9.79
C GLN A 179 -0.75 -1.22 -9.93
N HIS A 180 -0.43 -0.26 -9.07
CA HIS A 180 -0.83 1.14 -9.21
C HIS A 180 0.38 1.99 -9.51
N THR A 181 0.30 2.81 -10.55
CA THR A 181 1.27 3.89 -10.82
C THR A 181 0.82 5.13 -10.06
N LEU A 182 1.64 5.51 -9.08
CA LEU A 182 1.44 6.63 -8.17
C LEU A 182 2.47 7.73 -8.50
N LEU A 183 2.10 8.99 -8.28
CA LEU A 183 3.00 10.15 -8.42
C LEU A 183 3.71 10.24 -9.78
N ASP A 184 3.05 9.79 -10.85
CA ASP A 184 3.57 9.91 -12.22
C ASP A 184 3.27 11.30 -12.81
N LEU A 185 3.73 12.32 -12.08
CA LEU A 185 3.53 13.73 -12.37
C LEU A 185 4.86 14.45 -12.36
N GLN A 186 4.89 15.61 -13.01
CA GLN A 186 6.02 16.50 -12.96
C GLN A 186 6.20 17.07 -11.54
N LEU A 187 7.42 16.95 -11.02
CA LEU A 187 7.84 17.49 -9.74
C LEU A 187 8.54 18.83 -9.97
N GLU A 188 7.99 19.87 -9.34
CA GLU A 188 8.57 21.20 -9.30
C GLU A 188 9.50 21.34 -8.08
N LYS A 189 10.52 22.18 -8.20
CA LYS A 189 11.48 22.44 -7.12
C LYS A 189 10.80 22.83 -5.82
N GLY A 190 11.13 22.12 -4.74
CA GLY A 190 10.65 22.42 -3.39
C GLY A 190 9.17 22.08 -3.15
N VAL A 191 8.46 21.57 -4.17
CA VAL A 191 7.07 21.14 -4.03
C VAL A 191 7.04 19.68 -3.55
N ILE A 192 6.25 19.43 -2.52
CA ILE A 192 6.02 18.08 -2.02
C ILE A 192 4.76 17.51 -2.69
N ARG A 193 4.90 16.38 -3.37
CA ARG A 193 3.77 15.57 -3.87
C ARG A 193 3.57 14.37 -2.97
N ARG A 194 2.33 13.96 -2.76
CA ARG A 194 1.99 12.82 -1.90
C ARG A 194 1.00 11.90 -2.60
N ALA A 195 1.18 10.61 -2.40
CA ALA A 195 0.22 9.58 -2.78
C ALA A 195 -0.13 8.73 -1.57
N ARG A 196 -1.37 8.24 -1.52
CA ARG A 196 -1.88 7.41 -0.44
C ARG A 196 -2.37 6.06 -0.95
N LEU A 197 -2.07 5.03 -0.18
CA LEU A 197 -2.52 3.66 -0.34
C LEU A 197 -3.00 3.15 1.02
N GLN A 198 -4.05 2.33 1.04
CA GLN A 198 -4.42 1.56 2.21
C GLN A 198 -4.44 0.07 1.90
N SER A 199 -3.93 -0.70 2.85
CA SER A 199 -3.86 -2.15 2.83
C SER A 199 -4.59 -2.67 4.06
N TRP A 200 -5.62 -3.49 3.89
CA TRP A 200 -6.47 -3.96 4.98
C TRP A 200 -6.60 -5.47 4.96
N TRP A 201 -6.60 -6.07 6.14
CA TRP A 201 -6.94 -7.47 6.38
C TRP A 201 -8.26 -7.53 7.14
N ILE A 202 -9.28 -8.11 6.51
CA ILE A 202 -10.67 -8.10 6.98
C ILE A 202 -11.07 -9.53 7.33
N LYS A 203 -11.51 -9.77 8.58
CA LYS A 203 -12.02 -11.08 9.02
C LYS A 203 -13.55 -11.08 9.07
N ALA A 204 -14.20 -11.61 8.04
CA ALA A 204 -15.66 -11.67 7.94
C ALA A 204 -16.07 -12.65 6.84
N GLU A 205 -17.32 -13.11 6.87
CA GLU A 205 -17.96 -13.76 5.71
C GLU A 205 -18.05 -12.78 4.52
N GLU A 206 -18.19 -13.29 3.29
CA GLU A 206 -18.10 -12.52 2.04
C GLU A 206 -18.95 -11.23 2.01
N GLU A 207 -20.22 -11.30 2.42
CA GLU A 207 -21.10 -10.12 2.45
C GLU A 207 -20.65 -9.10 3.50
N GLY A 208 -20.20 -9.56 4.66
CA GLY A 208 -19.62 -8.72 5.70
C GLY A 208 -18.31 -8.07 5.27
N ALA A 209 -17.44 -8.83 4.59
CA ALA A 209 -16.17 -8.33 4.07
C ALA A 209 -16.39 -7.20 3.05
N ARG A 210 -17.35 -7.37 2.13
CA ARG A 210 -17.74 -6.32 1.16
C ARG A 210 -18.30 -5.08 1.84
N SER A 211 -19.20 -5.23 2.80
CA SER A 211 -19.78 -4.10 3.55
C SER A 211 -18.71 -3.29 4.31
N VAL A 212 -17.76 -3.99 4.95
CA VAL A 212 -16.60 -3.34 5.59
C VAL A 212 -15.72 -2.66 4.55
N ALA A 213 -15.43 -3.32 3.42
CA ALA A 213 -14.62 -2.75 2.35
C ALA A 213 -15.22 -1.48 1.76
N ASP A 214 -16.53 -1.43 1.52
CA ASP A 214 -17.22 -0.24 1.01
C ASP A 214 -17.05 0.93 1.97
N THR A 215 -17.24 0.70 3.26
CA THR A 215 -17.09 1.74 4.29
C THR A 215 -15.65 2.24 4.38
N LEU A 216 -14.66 1.34 4.29
CA LEU A 216 -13.25 1.69 4.30
C LEU A 216 -12.87 2.56 3.09
N ILE A 217 -13.35 2.19 1.90
CA ILE A 217 -13.12 2.94 0.66
C ILE A 217 -13.75 4.33 0.75
N GLU A 218 -15.01 4.42 1.17
CA GLU A 218 -15.70 5.70 1.32
C GLU A 218 -15.00 6.62 2.34
N ASN A 219 -14.61 6.07 3.48
CA ASN A 219 -13.87 6.84 4.49
C ASN A 219 -12.52 7.31 3.96
N PHE A 220 -11.81 6.48 3.19
CA PHE A 220 -10.50 6.83 2.66
C PHE A 220 -10.58 7.91 1.58
N ILE A 221 -11.49 7.77 0.61
CA ILE A 221 -11.68 8.75 -0.47
C ILE A 221 -12.13 10.10 0.05
N ASN A 222 -12.98 10.11 1.09
CA ASN A 222 -13.49 11.35 1.69
C ASN A 222 -12.57 11.92 2.79
N SER A 223 -11.50 11.21 3.15
CA SER A 223 -10.58 11.70 4.18
C SER A 223 -9.74 12.87 3.66
N PRO A 224 -9.48 13.89 4.51
CA PRO A 224 -8.70 15.04 4.09
C PRO A 224 -7.29 14.62 3.67
N PRO A 225 -6.69 15.31 2.69
CA PRO A 225 -5.31 15.04 2.31
C PRO A 225 -4.37 15.26 3.50
N PRO A 226 -3.28 14.47 3.62
CA PRO A 226 -2.35 14.57 4.72
C PRO A 226 -1.73 15.97 4.78
N LEU A 227 -1.85 16.62 5.94
CA LEU A 227 -1.30 17.95 6.18
C LEU A 227 0.24 17.94 6.04
N THR A 228 0.77 19.03 5.52
CA THR A 228 2.21 19.35 5.56
C THR A 228 2.56 19.78 6.99
N THR A 229 2.88 18.85 7.88
CA THR A 229 3.42 19.16 9.21
C THR A 229 4.84 18.66 9.33
#